data_AF-A0A936Q0Y1-F1
#
_entry.id   AF-A0A936Q0Y1-F1
#
_cell.length_a   1.000
_cell.length_b   1.000
_cell.length_c   1.000
_cell.angle_alpha   90.00
_cell.angle_beta   90.00
_cell.angle_gamma   90.00
#
_symmetry.space_group_name_H-M   'P 1'
#
loop_
_entity.id
_entity.type
_entity.pdbx_description
1 polymer ?
#
loop_
_entity_poly.entity_id
_entity_poly.type
_entity_poly.pdbx_seq_one_letter_code
_entity_poly.pdbx_strand_id
1 'polypeptide(L)'
;MLNRLKAIFYAFLSILISISAYLVPMLVAFLSTMVDGDFEVDAPPEERAVEYMASMSLTPFPDPSERVREVTETLEKPPKALETEAKKKAVEEAELAVVNPKAKPQPVPKDQPEPAGGGDGGEGTPSGGKVVGPTQDGEGSKKQDCLPENPDIKPLGANKYQVKRALIDDYSNSPLKAQRLADTHWLKKDGENFGFRVLRVRCGNDLYQLGFRGGDAVLSVNEEPVTSLSQAVEAYRKLRNKKRLRVKIRRNKKEMVLEYTLVE
;
A
#
# COMPACT_ATOMS: atom_id res chain seq x y z
N MET A 1 -11.41 17.00 51.58
CA MET A 1 -12.15 16.85 50.30
C MET A 1 -11.69 15.65 49.46
N LEU A 2 -10.39 15.33 49.40
CA LEU A 2 -9.83 14.29 48.53
C LEU A 2 -10.40 12.86 48.74
N ASN A 3 -10.72 12.48 49.98
CA ASN A 3 -11.24 11.12 50.27
C ASN A 3 -12.70 10.92 49.84
N ARG A 4 -13.50 11.99 49.77
CA ARG A 4 -14.89 11.92 49.27
C ARG A 4 -14.94 11.80 47.75
N LEU A 5 -13.98 12.42 47.06
CA LEU A 5 -13.84 12.32 45.60
C LEU A 5 -13.43 10.90 45.16
N LYS A 6 -12.53 10.26 45.92
CA LYS A 6 -12.14 8.86 45.69
C LYS A 6 -13.32 7.91 45.84
N ALA A 7 -14.15 8.09 46.89
CA ALA A 7 -15.33 7.24 47.11
C ALA A 7 -16.35 7.34 45.97
N ILE A 8 -16.59 8.54 45.45
CA ILE A 8 -17.49 8.75 44.31
C ILE A 8 -16.91 8.10 43.05
N PHE A 9 -15.61 8.25 42.81
CA PHE A 9 -14.94 7.62 41.66
C PHE A 9 -15.04 6.09 41.69
N TYR A 10 -14.83 5.46 42.84
CA TYR A 10 -14.98 4.00 42.97
C TYR A 10 -16.42 3.52 42.77
N ALA A 11 -17.42 4.28 43.22
CA ALA A 11 -18.82 3.94 42.99
C ALA A 11 -19.20 4.02 41.50
N PHE A 12 -18.68 5.02 40.77
CA PHE A 12 -18.88 5.11 39.32
C PHE A 12 -18.14 3.99 38.57
N LEU A 13 -16.91 3.69 38.96
CA LEU A 13 -16.13 2.62 38.35
C LEU A 13 -16.79 1.24 38.54
N SER A 14 -17.37 0.96 39.72
CA SER A 14 -18.10 -0.30 39.95
C SER A 14 -19.35 -0.44 39.09
N ILE A 15 -20.10 0.66 38.90
CA ILE A 15 -21.31 0.66 38.05
C ILE A 15 -20.93 0.42 36.58
N LEU A 16 -19.86 1.04 36.10
CA LEU A 16 -19.37 0.84 34.71
C LEU A 16 -18.94 -0.61 34.46
N ILE A 17 -18.25 -1.24 35.42
CA ILE A 17 -17.85 -2.65 35.31
C ILE A 17 -19.08 -3.56 35.25
N SER A 18 -20.09 -3.34 36.10
CA SER A 18 -21.32 -4.13 36.08
C SER A 18 -22.11 -3.98 34.77
N ILE A 19 -22.20 -2.78 34.20
CA ILE A 19 -22.91 -2.57 32.92
C ILE A 19 -22.18 -3.31 31.78
N SER A 20 -20.85 -3.28 31.75
CA SER A 20 -20.06 -3.97 30.72
C SER A 20 -20.28 -5.48 30.70
N ALA A 21 -20.51 -6.09 31.88
CA ALA A 21 -20.76 -7.53 32.02
C ALA A 21 -22.06 -7.99 31.34
N TYR A 22 -23.05 -7.11 31.17
CA TYR A 22 -24.32 -7.45 30.53
C TYR A 22 -24.39 -7.00 29.06
N LEU A 23 -23.66 -5.95 28.67
CA LEU A 23 -23.71 -5.39 27.33
C LEU A 23 -22.95 -6.22 26.29
N VAL A 24 -21.82 -6.80 26.67
CA VAL A 24 -21.00 -7.65 25.80
C VAL A 24 -21.73 -8.92 25.36
N PRO A 25 -22.32 -9.75 26.26
CA PRO A 25 -23.04 -10.95 25.82
C PRO A 25 -24.30 -10.65 25.01
N MET A 26 -24.98 -9.52 25.26
CA MET A 26 -26.14 -9.10 24.46
C MET A 26 -25.74 -8.72 23.03
N LEU A 27 -24.58 -8.07 22.86
CA LEU A 27 -24.06 -7.68 21.55
C LEU A 27 -23.51 -8.88 20.76
N VAL A 28 -22.88 -9.85 21.44
CA VAL A 28 -22.46 -11.12 20.83
C VAL A 28 -23.68 -11.93 20.35
N ALA A 29 -24.73 -12.04 21.18
CA ALA A 29 -25.96 -12.71 20.79
C ALA A 29 -26.66 -12.02 19.59
N PHE A 30 -26.67 -10.69 19.56
CA PHE A 30 -27.24 -9.91 18.45
C PHE A 30 -26.44 -10.07 17.15
N LEU A 31 -25.10 -10.08 17.21
CA LEU A 31 -24.25 -10.34 16.05
C LEU A 31 -24.39 -11.77 15.51
N SER A 32 -24.56 -12.77 16.39
CA SER A 32 -24.82 -14.15 15.95
C SER A 32 -26.12 -14.28 15.15
N THR A 33 -27.17 -13.50 15.48
CA THR A 33 -28.43 -13.52 14.71
C THR A 33 -28.39 -12.80 13.36
N MET A 34 -27.31 -12.08 13.04
CA MET A 34 -27.15 -11.39 11.74
C MET A 34 -26.34 -12.21 10.71
N VAL A 35 -25.76 -13.35 11.12
CA VAL A 35 -24.90 -14.19 10.25
C VAL A 35 -25.61 -15.50 9.86
N ASP A 36 -26.91 -15.46 9.64
CA ASP A 36 -27.69 -16.55 9.01
C ASP A 36 -28.34 -16.07 7.70
N GLY A 37 -27.65 -15.17 6.98
CA GLY A 37 -28.00 -14.85 5.60
C GLY A 37 -27.47 -15.93 4.67
N ASP A 38 -28.35 -16.82 4.23
CA ASP A 38 -28.10 -17.84 3.20
C ASP A 38 -27.41 -17.21 1.97
N PHE A 39 -26.09 -17.38 1.89
CA PHE A 39 -25.32 -17.06 0.69
C PHE A 39 -25.43 -18.26 -0.25
N GLU A 40 -26.52 -18.29 -1.01
CA GLU A 40 -26.71 -19.23 -2.11
C GLU A 40 -25.65 -18.93 -3.19
N VAL A 41 -24.61 -19.76 -3.21
CA VAL A 41 -23.54 -19.73 -4.21
C VAL A 41 -24.11 -20.26 -5.51
N ASP A 42 -24.68 -19.37 -6.31
CA ASP A 42 -25.07 -19.66 -7.69
C ASP A 42 -23.79 -20.00 -8.48
N ALA A 43 -23.62 -21.27 -8.81
CA ALA A 43 -22.57 -21.74 -9.70
C ALA A 43 -22.85 -21.21 -11.13
N PRO A 44 -21.85 -20.69 -11.86
CA PRO A 44 -22.09 -20.14 -13.19
C PRO A 44 -22.33 -21.27 -14.21
N PRO A 45 -23.43 -21.23 -15.00
CA PRO A 45 -23.55 -22.09 -16.17
C PRO A 45 -22.66 -21.52 -17.29
N GLU A 46 -21.90 -22.41 -17.94
CA GLU A 46 -20.95 -22.13 -19.03
C GLU A 46 -21.58 -21.47 -20.28
N GLU A 47 -22.86 -21.12 -20.26
CA GLU A 47 -23.60 -20.58 -21.41
C GLU A 47 -23.43 -19.06 -21.62
N ARG A 48 -23.03 -18.28 -20.60
CA ARG A 48 -22.85 -16.81 -20.76
C ARG A 48 -21.55 -16.39 -21.46
N ALA A 49 -20.55 -17.27 -21.55
CA ALA A 49 -19.29 -16.95 -22.20
C ALA A 49 -19.43 -16.84 -23.74
N VAL A 50 -20.36 -17.60 -24.32
CA VAL A 50 -20.57 -17.65 -25.77
C VAL A 50 -21.26 -16.39 -26.29
N GLU A 51 -22.23 -15.85 -25.53
CA GLU A 51 -22.94 -14.62 -25.88
C GLU A 51 -22.01 -13.39 -25.80
N TYR A 52 -21.10 -13.38 -24.83
CA TYR A 52 -20.13 -12.29 -24.68
C TYR A 52 -19.07 -12.29 -25.79
N MET A 53 -18.64 -13.46 -26.27
CA MET A 53 -17.69 -13.52 -27.41
C MET A 53 -18.36 -13.24 -28.76
N ALA A 54 -19.65 -13.53 -28.92
CA ALA A 54 -20.41 -13.17 -30.12
C ALA A 54 -20.61 -11.66 -30.26
N SER A 55 -20.75 -10.92 -29.15
CA SER A 55 -20.91 -9.45 -29.19
C SER A 55 -19.62 -8.67 -29.47
N MET A 56 -18.43 -9.26 -29.27
CA MET A 56 -17.15 -8.61 -29.54
C MET A 56 -16.63 -8.78 -30.98
N SER A 57 -17.20 -9.68 -31.79
CA SER A 57 -16.64 -10.02 -33.11
C SER A 57 -17.28 -9.32 -34.31
N LEU A 58 -18.29 -8.46 -34.12
CA LEU A 58 -19.08 -7.90 -35.22
C LEU A 58 -19.09 -6.37 -35.34
N THR A 59 -18.29 -5.62 -34.58
CA THR A 59 -18.05 -4.21 -34.94
C THR A 59 -16.88 -4.15 -35.92
N PRO A 60 -17.07 -3.82 -37.21
CA PRO A 60 -15.95 -3.55 -38.09
C PRO A 60 -15.10 -2.43 -37.49
N PHE A 61 -13.80 -2.66 -37.37
CA PHE A 61 -12.85 -1.63 -36.95
C PHE A 61 -13.03 -0.43 -37.89
N PRO A 62 -13.39 0.77 -37.40
CA PRO A 62 -13.60 1.91 -38.26
C PRO A 62 -12.28 2.26 -38.96
N ASP A 63 -12.35 2.43 -40.27
CA ASP A 63 -11.22 2.71 -41.14
C ASP A 63 -10.44 3.94 -40.59
N PRO A 64 -9.12 3.83 -40.39
CA PRO A 64 -8.32 4.92 -39.84
C PRO A 64 -8.42 6.22 -40.65
N SER A 65 -8.83 6.17 -41.92
CA SER A 65 -9.02 7.34 -42.76
C SER A 65 -10.28 8.16 -42.42
N GLU A 66 -11.28 7.57 -41.78
CA GLU A 66 -12.54 8.24 -41.41
C GLU A 66 -12.36 9.10 -40.14
N ARG A 67 -11.59 8.59 -39.18
CA ARG A 67 -11.26 9.28 -37.93
C ARG A 67 -10.42 10.55 -38.16
N VAL A 68 -9.61 10.57 -39.21
CA VAL A 68 -8.83 11.76 -39.59
C VAL A 68 -9.75 12.83 -40.21
N ARG A 69 -10.76 12.42 -41.01
CA ARG A 69 -11.71 13.35 -41.62
C ARG A 69 -12.56 14.09 -40.58
N GLU A 70 -13.06 13.37 -39.58
CA GLU A 70 -13.86 13.94 -38.48
C GLU A 70 -13.08 14.99 -37.67
N VAL A 71 -11.77 14.76 -37.45
CA VAL A 71 -10.91 15.72 -36.73
C VAL A 71 -10.61 16.96 -37.57
N THR A 72 -10.36 16.82 -38.88
CA THR A 72 -10.19 17.98 -39.78
C THR A 72 -11.47 18.81 -39.93
N GLU A 73 -12.64 18.17 -40.01
CA GLU A 73 -13.92 18.87 -40.13
C GLU A 73 -14.30 19.63 -38.84
N THR A 74 -13.82 19.15 -37.69
CA THR A 74 -13.99 19.81 -36.39
C THR A 74 -13.09 21.04 -36.24
N LEU A 75 -11.95 21.09 -36.94
CA LEU A 75 -10.97 22.19 -36.85
C LEU A 75 -11.22 23.33 -37.85
N GLU A 76 -12.05 23.14 -38.88
CA GLU A 76 -12.35 24.18 -39.89
C GLU A 76 -13.59 25.04 -39.57
N LYS A 77 -14.32 24.78 -38.48
CA LYS A 77 -15.44 25.66 -38.09
C LYS A 77 -14.91 27.00 -37.52
N PRO A 78 -15.27 28.16 -38.11
CA PRO A 78 -14.82 29.46 -37.61
C PRO A 78 -15.44 29.78 -36.23
N PRO A 79 -14.71 30.52 -35.36
CA PRO A 79 -14.98 30.65 -33.92
C PRO A 79 -16.22 31.49 -33.53
N LYS A 80 -17.13 31.78 -34.46
CA LYS A 80 -18.25 32.72 -34.22
C LYS A 80 -19.51 32.11 -33.61
N ALA A 81 -19.55 30.81 -33.32
CA ALA A 81 -20.74 30.14 -32.79
C ALA A 81 -20.69 29.81 -31.28
N LEU A 82 -19.57 30.08 -30.58
CA LEU A 82 -19.40 29.74 -29.16
C LEU A 82 -19.89 30.82 -28.17
N GLU A 83 -20.28 32.01 -28.63
CA GLU A 83 -20.75 33.09 -27.74
C GLU A 83 -22.25 33.04 -27.41
N THR A 84 -23.06 32.24 -28.12
CA THR A 84 -24.53 32.23 -27.92
C THR A 84 -25.04 31.22 -26.89
N GLU A 85 -24.28 30.18 -26.54
CA GLU A 85 -24.70 29.20 -25.53
C GLU A 85 -24.28 29.56 -24.11
N ALA A 86 -23.18 30.30 -23.94
CA ALA A 86 -22.73 30.78 -22.63
C ALA A 86 -23.69 31.82 -22.00
N LYS A 87 -24.53 32.49 -22.81
CA LYS A 87 -25.49 33.51 -22.31
C LYS A 87 -26.85 32.96 -21.89
N LYS A 88 -27.21 31.72 -22.23
CA LYS A 88 -28.49 31.11 -21.79
C LYS A 88 -28.41 30.35 -20.48
N LYS A 89 -27.22 29.90 -20.06
CA LYS A 89 -27.06 29.15 -18.80
C LYS A 89 -26.88 30.03 -17.56
N ALA A 90 -26.66 31.33 -17.74
CA ALA A 90 -26.44 32.29 -16.65
C ALA A 90 -27.72 32.92 -16.06
N VAL A 91 -28.92 32.55 -16.54
CA VAL A 91 -30.19 33.16 -16.10
C VAL A 91 -31.05 32.21 -15.25
N GLU A 92 -30.72 30.92 -15.15
CA GLU A 92 -31.54 29.93 -14.41
C GLU A 92 -30.99 29.56 -13.02
N GLU A 93 -29.85 30.12 -12.60
CA GLU A 93 -29.19 29.76 -11.33
C GLU A 93 -29.16 30.93 -10.32
N ALA A 94 -30.11 31.85 -10.43
CA ALA A 94 -30.20 33.04 -9.57
C ALA A 94 -31.43 33.07 -8.63
N GLU A 95 -32.22 31.98 -8.50
CA GLU A 95 -33.46 31.99 -7.70
C GLU A 95 -33.51 31.04 -6.48
N LEU A 96 -32.39 30.55 -5.96
CA LEU A 96 -32.38 29.82 -4.67
C LEU A 96 -31.22 30.23 -3.77
N ALA A 97 -31.14 31.52 -3.44
CA ALA A 97 -30.21 32.03 -2.43
C ALA A 97 -30.87 33.09 -1.55
N VAL A 98 -31.85 32.70 -0.72
CA VAL A 98 -32.28 33.51 0.43
C VAL A 98 -32.64 32.58 1.60
N VAL A 99 -32.24 32.99 2.83
CA VAL A 99 -32.54 32.42 4.18
C VAL A 99 -31.56 31.30 4.62
N ASN A 100 -30.74 31.34 5.69
CA ASN A 100 -30.43 32.25 6.81
C ASN A 100 -29.14 31.66 7.51
N PRO A 101 -28.36 32.42 8.31
CA PRO A 101 -26.98 32.11 8.73
C PRO A 101 -26.88 31.52 10.17
N LYS A 102 -25.62 31.40 10.67
CA LYS A 102 -25.15 31.10 12.05
C LYS A 102 -24.80 29.60 12.23
N ALA A 103 -23.67 29.15 12.79
CA ALA A 103 -22.77 29.72 13.79
C ALA A 103 -21.38 29.04 13.78
N LYS A 104 -20.50 29.60 14.61
CA LYS A 104 -19.03 29.45 14.78
C LYS A 104 -18.45 28.04 15.11
N PRO A 105 -17.10 27.89 14.98
CA PRO A 105 -16.34 26.64 15.05
C PRO A 105 -15.76 26.34 16.45
N GLN A 106 -15.35 25.07 16.67
CA GLN A 106 -14.29 24.53 17.55
C GLN A 106 -14.52 23.01 17.85
N PRO A 107 -13.60 22.25 18.49
CA PRO A 107 -12.18 21.99 18.20
C PRO A 107 -11.81 20.46 18.30
N VAL A 108 -10.56 20.11 17.99
CA VAL A 108 -9.93 18.78 18.20
C VAL A 108 -9.60 18.55 19.70
N PRO A 109 -9.74 17.31 20.22
CA PRO A 109 -8.65 16.73 21.05
C PRO A 109 -8.48 15.19 20.83
N LYS A 110 -7.29 14.65 20.55
CA LYS A 110 -6.26 14.15 21.50
C LYS A 110 -6.82 13.35 22.69
N ASP A 111 -6.57 12.04 22.74
CA ASP A 111 -5.70 11.39 23.74
C ASP A 111 -5.78 9.84 23.67
N GLN A 112 -4.63 9.24 24.00
CA GLN A 112 -4.25 7.82 24.20
C GLN A 112 -5.11 7.14 25.33
N PRO A 113 -5.03 5.81 25.66
CA PRO A 113 -3.83 4.94 25.61
C PRO A 113 -4.00 3.40 25.42
N GLU A 114 -2.88 2.70 25.21
CA GLU A 114 -2.68 1.28 25.56
C GLU A 114 -2.77 1.08 27.10
N PRO A 115 -3.09 -0.12 27.63
CA PRO A 115 -1.99 -1.04 28.00
C PRO A 115 -2.30 -2.56 27.94
N ALA A 116 -1.21 -3.31 27.69
CA ALA A 116 -0.74 -4.54 28.37
C ALA A 116 -1.61 -5.80 28.57
N GLY A 117 -1.02 -6.96 28.24
CA GLY A 117 -0.79 -8.02 29.23
C GLY A 117 -1.10 -9.48 28.86
N GLY A 118 -0.07 -10.34 28.94
CA GLY A 118 -0.12 -11.80 29.26
C GLY A 118 -0.45 -12.73 28.09
N GLY A 119 0.13 -13.92 27.92
CA GLY A 119 1.01 -14.79 28.72
C GLY A 119 0.85 -16.24 28.21
N ASP A 120 1.76 -17.14 28.60
CA ASP A 120 1.76 -18.61 28.41
C ASP A 120 2.33 -19.13 27.05
N GLY A 121 3.31 -20.03 26.97
CA GLY A 121 3.80 -21.05 27.91
C GLY A 121 3.57 -22.44 27.29
N GLY A 122 4.62 -23.14 26.84
CA GLY A 122 4.46 -24.50 26.29
C GLY A 122 5.64 -25.01 25.47
N GLU A 123 6.65 -25.55 26.16
CA GLU A 123 7.75 -26.35 25.62
C GLU A 123 7.30 -27.75 25.15
N GLY A 124 8.01 -28.28 24.15
CA GLY A 124 7.92 -29.68 23.71
C GLY A 124 8.99 -29.99 22.66
N THR A 125 10.16 -30.40 23.13
CA THR A 125 11.40 -30.75 22.39
C THR A 125 11.34 -32.20 21.82
N PRO A 126 12.44 -32.81 21.33
CA PRO A 126 12.85 -32.95 19.92
C PRO A 126 12.77 -34.40 19.39
N SER A 127 12.92 -34.56 18.06
CA SER A 127 13.49 -35.78 17.46
C SER A 127 14.05 -35.37 16.09
N GLY A 128 15.31 -35.58 15.73
CA GLY A 128 16.18 -36.71 16.06
C GLY A 128 16.42 -37.51 14.79
N GLY A 129 17.23 -36.97 13.87
CA GLY A 129 17.52 -37.60 12.58
C GLY A 129 18.86 -37.14 12.01
N LYS A 130 19.93 -37.68 12.59
CA LYS A 130 21.32 -37.54 12.11
C LYS A 130 21.57 -38.65 11.09
N VAL A 131 21.79 -38.31 9.83
CA VAL A 131 22.47 -39.20 8.87
C VAL A 131 23.67 -38.45 8.32
N VAL A 132 24.84 -39.02 8.56
CA VAL A 132 26.16 -38.51 8.20
C VAL A 132 26.64 -39.24 6.96
N GLY A 133 27.13 -38.47 5.99
CA GLY A 133 28.18 -38.84 5.04
C GLY A 133 27.76 -38.92 3.56
N PRO A 134 28.67 -38.68 2.59
CA PRO A 134 30.08 -38.30 2.71
C PRO A 134 30.39 -36.88 2.19
N THR A 135 31.52 -36.37 2.64
CA THR A 135 32.28 -35.26 2.07
C THR A 135 32.51 -35.46 0.58
N GLN A 136 32.06 -34.50 -0.23
CA GLN A 136 32.62 -34.24 -1.54
C GLN A 136 33.00 -32.77 -1.56
N ASP A 137 34.31 -32.55 -1.57
CA ASP A 137 34.95 -31.28 -1.88
C ASP A 137 34.56 -30.92 -3.32
N GLY A 138 33.40 -30.25 -3.44
CA GLY A 138 32.86 -29.74 -4.68
C GLY A 138 33.49 -28.40 -5.03
N GLU A 139 34.64 -28.48 -5.69
CA GLU A 139 35.14 -27.45 -6.60
C GLU A 139 34.01 -26.78 -7.39
N GLY A 140 34.01 -25.45 -7.41
CA GLY A 140 33.31 -24.68 -8.44
C GLY A 140 31.82 -24.47 -8.22
N SER A 141 31.44 -23.83 -7.10
CA SER A 141 30.32 -22.89 -7.20
C SER A 141 30.73 -21.86 -8.25
N LYS A 142 30.24 -21.99 -9.50
CA LYS A 142 30.43 -20.99 -10.56
C LYS A 142 30.17 -19.64 -9.89
N LYS A 143 31.21 -18.82 -9.73
CA LYS A 143 31.09 -17.45 -9.29
C LYS A 143 30.04 -16.86 -10.22
N GLN A 144 28.83 -16.63 -9.71
CA GLN A 144 27.82 -15.97 -10.51
C GLN A 144 28.42 -14.62 -10.82
N ASP A 145 28.75 -14.39 -12.09
CA ASP A 145 29.32 -13.14 -12.54
C ASP A 145 28.32 -12.04 -12.17
N CYS A 146 28.71 -11.23 -11.19
CA CYS A 146 27.89 -10.13 -10.72
C CYS A 146 27.79 -9.08 -11.81
N LEU A 147 26.65 -8.40 -11.88
CA LEU A 147 26.49 -7.24 -12.74
C LEU A 147 27.53 -6.16 -12.36
N PRO A 148 27.98 -5.34 -13.32
CA PRO A 148 28.90 -4.25 -13.03
C PRO A 148 28.27 -3.27 -12.02
N GLU A 149 29.10 -2.70 -11.16
CA GLU A 149 28.66 -1.71 -10.17
C GLU A 149 28.16 -0.44 -10.85
N ASN A 150 27.15 0.21 -10.22
CA ASN A 150 26.57 1.44 -10.71
C ASN A 150 27.27 2.61 -9.98
N PRO A 151 27.99 3.50 -10.68
CA PRO A 151 28.72 4.61 -10.07
C PRO A 151 27.81 5.64 -9.36
N ASP A 152 26.50 5.59 -9.63
CA ASP A 152 25.50 6.46 -9.00
C ASP A 152 25.12 6.02 -7.58
N ILE A 153 25.61 4.86 -7.13
CA ILE A 153 25.43 4.34 -5.77
C ILE A 153 26.79 4.21 -5.09
N LYS A 154 26.95 4.81 -3.92
CA LYS A 154 28.16 4.71 -3.10
C LYS A 154 27.82 4.28 -1.68
N PRO A 155 28.39 3.18 -1.17
CA PRO A 155 28.22 2.81 0.24
C PRO A 155 28.97 3.82 1.14
N LEU A 156 28.29 4.34 2.16
CA LEU A 156 28.87 5.24 3.17
C LEU A 156 29.14 4.53 4.50
N GLY A 157 28.71 3.28 4.66
CA GLY A 157 28.89 2.48 5.86
C GLY A 157 27.80 1.41 6.00
N ALA A 158 27.67 0.87 7.22
CA ALA A 158 26.63 -0.11 7.52
C ALA A 158 25.23 0.48 7.30
N ASN A 159 24.49 -0.09 6.34
CA ASN A 159 23.12 0.31 5.96
C ASN A 159 22.98 1.78 5.51
N LYS A 160 24.09 2.45 5.15
CA LYS A 160 24.10 3.86 4.74
C LYS A 160 24.68 3.98 3.34
N TYR A 161 23.99 4.73 2.49
CA TYR A 161 24.33 4.86 1.08
C TYR A 161 24.18 6.31 0.61
N GLN A 162 25.03 6.72 -0.32
CA GLN A 162 24.84 7.91 -1.13
C GLN A 162 24.32 7.45 -2.49
N VAL A 163 23.27 8.11 -2.98
CA VAL A 163 22.62 7.72 -4.23
C VAL A 163 22.31 8.98 -5.03
N LYS A 164 22.61 8.99 -6.33
CA LYS A 164 22.14 10.09 -7.19
C LYS A 164 20.63 10.08 -7.29
N ARG A 165 20.02 11.26 -7.18
CA ARG A 165 18.58 11.46 -7.29
C ARG A 165 18.07 11.01 -8.65
N ALA A 166 18.81 11.30 -9.72
CA ALA A 166 18.49 10.88 -11.07
C ALA A 166 18.21 9.37 -11.19
N LEU A 167 18.91 8.54 -10.42
CA LEU A 167 18.71 7.10 -10.42
C LEU A 167 17.33 6.71 -9.87
N ILE A 168 16.93 7.30 -8.75
CA ILE A 168 15.62 7.03 -8.15
C ILE A 168 14.50 7.62 -9.03
N ASP A 169 14.73 8.77 -9.65
CA ASP A 169 13.81 9.36 -10.63
C ASP A 169 13.59 8.44 -11.84
N ASP A 170 14.65 7.81 -12.37
CA ASP A 170 14.51 6.89 -13.51
C ASP A 170 13.58 5.70 -13.18
N TYR A 171 13.78 5.07 -12.02
CA TYR A 171 12.91 3.96 -11.59
C TYR A 171 11.48 4.39 -11.31
N SER A 172 11.30 5.59 -10.79
CA SER A 172 9.97 6.08 -10.44
C SER A 172 9.17 6.54 -11.65
N ASN A 173 9.85 7.06 -12.67
CA ASN A 173 9.24 7.41 -13.95
C ASN A 173 9.04 6.19 -14.86
N SER A 174 9.71 5.06 -14.57
CA SER A 174 9.60 3.82 -15.34
C SER A 174 9.26 2.60 -14.46
N PRO A 175 7.97 2.37 -14.16
CA PRO A 175 7.53 1.24 -13.33
C PRO A 175 8.05 -0.13 -13.80
N LEU A 176 8.14 -0.34 -15.13
CA LEU A 176 8.67 -1.58 -15.70
C LEU A 176 10.16 -1.80 -15.39
N LYS A 177 10.97 -0.74 -15.34
CA LYS A 177 12.38 -0.85 -14.93
C LYS A 177 12.48 -1.23 -13.46
N ALA A 178 11.70 -0.59 -12.60
CA ALA A 178 11.67 -0.89 -11.16
C ALA A 178 11.22 -2.33 -10.89
N GLN A 179 10.18 -2.82 -11.58
CA GLN A 179 9.69 -4.19 -11.47
C GLN A 179 10.73 -5.24 -11.88
N ARG A 180 11.65 -4.92 -12.80
CA ARG A 180 12.73 -5.82 -13.24
C ARG A 180 13.87 -5.95 -12.23
N LEU A 181 13.96 -5.06 -11.23
CA LEU A 181 15.02 -5.09 -10.23
C LEU A 181 14.90 -6.30 -9.30
N ALA A 182 13.67 -6.70 -8.97
CA ALA A 182 13.40 -7.89 -8.19
C ALA A 182 11.95 -8.37 -8.31
N ASP A 183 11.78 -9.67 -8.16
CA ASP A 183 10.47 -10.27 -7.93
C ASP A 183 9.96 -9.88 -6.54
N THR A 184 8.68 -9.50 -6.43
CA THR A 184 8.06 -9.04 -5.17
C THR A 184 6.78 -9.80 -4.85
N HIS A 185 6.46 -9.90 -3.56
CA HIS A 185 5.22 -10.52 -3.08
C HIS A 185 4.63 -9.70 -1.92
N TRP A 186 3.33 -9.37 -1.98
CA TRP A 186 2.67 -8.59 -0.93
C TRP A 186 2.56 -9.38 0.38
N LEU A 187 2.94 -8.74 1.49
CA LEU A 187 2.79 -9.32 2.82
C LEU A 187 1.44 -8.91 3.39
N LYS A 188 0.65 -9.91 3.78
CA LYS A 188 -0.70 -9.72 4.35
C LYS A 188 -0.74 -10.04 5.84
N LYS A 189 -1.50 -9.25 6.58
CA LYS A 189 -1.88 -9.49 7.97
C LYS A 189 -3.36 -9.13 8.10
N ASP A 190 -4.17 -10.05 8.61
CA ASP A 190 -5.62 -9.85 8.79
C ASP A 190 -6.36 -9.45 7.50
N GLY A 191 -5.90 -9.96 6.35
CA GLY A 191 -6.45 -9.63 5.03
C GLY A 191 -5.89 -8.36 4.38
N GLU A 192 -5.23 -7.50 5.15
CA GLU A 192 -4.66 -6.24 4.67
C GLU A 192 -3.17 -6.39 4.34
N ASN A 193 -2.73 -5.73 3.27
CA ASN A 193 -1.30 -5.64 2.97
C ASN A 193 -0.62 -4.73 4.02
N PHE A 194 0.55 -5.10 4.51
CA PHE A 194 1.34 -4.25 5.43
C PHE A 194 2.77 -4.01 4.94
N GLY A 195 3.11 -4.50 3.75
CA GLY A 195 4.43 -4.41 3.16
C GLY A 195 4.58 -5.36 1.98
N PHE A 196 5.81 -5.51 1.48
CA PHE A 196 6.12 -6.50 0.44
C PHE A 196 7.47 -7.15 0.69
N ARG A 197 7.61 -8.42 0.29
CA ARG A 197 8.86 -9.16 0.33
C ARG A 197 9.55 -9.08 -1.02
N VAL A 198 10.83 -8.74 -1.01
CA VAL A 198 11.74 -8.80 -2.15
C VAL A 198 12.32 -10.20 -2.22
N LEU A 199 12.15 -10.89 -3.34
CA LEU A 199 12.53 -12.30 -3.49
C LEU A 199 13.86 -12.44 -4.24
N ARG A 200 13.88 -12.06 -5.52
CA ARG A 200 15.02 -12.30 -6.40
C ARG A 200 15.82 -11.02 -6.64
N VAL A 201 16.85 -10.80 -5.83
CA VAL A 201 17.82 -9.70 -6.03
C VAL A 201 19.08 -10.26 -6.69
N ARG A 202 19.43 -9.78 -7.89
CA ARG A 202 20.62 -10.24 -8.63
C ARG A 202 21.89 -9.60 -8.08
N CYS A 203 22.99 -10.35 -8.03
CA CYS A 203 24.28 -9.77 -7.62
C CYS A 203 24.69 -8.63 -8.56
N GLY A 204 25.13 -7.51 -7.97
CA GLY A 204 25.57 -6.33 -8.71
C GLY A 204 24.45 -5.44 -9.26
N ASN A 205 23.17 -5.82 -9.13
CA ASN A 205 22.09 -4.92 -9.53
C ASN A 205 21.94 -3.75 -8.52
N ASP A 206 21.18 -2.74 -8.92
CA ASP A 206 21.03 -1.51 -8.13
C ASP A 206 20.40 -1.77 -6.75
N LEU A 207 19.40 -2.65 -6.64
CA LEU A 207 18.86 -3.04 -5.33
C LEU A 207 19.91 -3.71 -4.44
N TYR A 208 20.77 -4.56 -5.01
CA TYR A 208 21.85 -5.22 -4.28
C TYR A 208 22.87 -4.21 -3.76
N GLN A 209 23.25 -3.25 -4.59
CA GLN A 209 24.17 -2.17 -4.23
C GLN A 209 23.57 -1.23 -3.18
N LEU A 210 22.25 -0.99 -3.24
CA LEU A 210 21.47 -0.28 -2.21
C LEU A 210 21.32 -1.07 -0.90
N GLY A 211 21.87 -2.29 -0.81
CA GLY A 211 21.90 -3.07 0.41
C GLY A 211 20.72 -4.02 0.60
N PHE A 212 19.78 -4.08 -0.34
CA PHE A 212 18.72 -5.09 -0.32
C PHE A 212 19.29 -6.48 -0.60
N ARG A 213 18.65 -7.49 -0.02
CA ARG A 213 18.98 -8.90 -0.19
C ARG A 213 17.70 -9.67 -0.46
N GLY A 214 17.84 -10.84 -1.10
CA GLY A 214 16.71 -11.74 -1.28
C GLY A 214 16.13 -12.17 0.07
N GLY A 215 14.81 -12.09 0.20
CA GLY A 215 14.06 -12.39 1.42
C GLY A 215 13.74 -11.17 2.30
N ASP A 216 14.25 -9.98 1.97
CA ASP A 216 13.94 -8.77 2.72
C ASP A 216 12.46 -8.40 2.64
N ALA A 217 11.84 -8.08 3.78
CA ALA A 217 10.49 -7.54 3.83
C ALA A 217 10.55 -6.02 4.00
N VAL A 218 10.11 -5.26 3.00
CA VAL A 218 9.96 -3.81 3.08
C VAL A 218 8.64 -3.49 3.76
N LEU A 219 8.70 -2.70 4.83
CA LEU A 219 7.54 -2.35 5.67
C LEU A 219 7.10 -0.90 5.43
N SER A 220 8.06 0.02 5.39
CA SER A 220 7.78 1.44 5.19
C SER A 220 8.92 2.19 4.52
N VAL A 221 8.57 3.31 3.90
CA VAL A 221 9.48 4.23 3.25
C VAL A 221 9.23 5.62 3.84
N ASN A 222 10.23 6.20 4.49
CA ASN A 222 10.13 7.48 5.20
C ASN A 222 8.93 7.55 6.16
N GLU A 223 8.73 6.47 6.94
CA GLU A 223 7.62 6.30 7.90
C GLU A 223 6.24 6.11 7.26
N GLU A 224 6.12 6.19 5.92
CA GLU A 224 4.90 5.86 5.20
C GLU A 224 4.86 4.35 4.93
N PRO A 225 3.81 3.63 5.37
CA PRO A 225 3.67 2.22 5.07
C PRO A 225 3.51 2.02 3.56
N VAL A 226 3.99 0.89 3.06
CA VAL A 226 3.83 0.54 1.64
C VAL A 226 2.90 -0.65 1.53
N THR A 227 1.60 -0.39 1.60
CA THR A 227 0.56 -1.43 1.53
C THR A 227 -0.02 -1.61 0.14
N SER A 228 0.23 -0.66 -0.77
CA SER A 228 -0.24 -0.70 -2.15
C SER A 228 0.77 -0.07 -3.11
N LEU A 229 0.61 -0.34 -4.41
CA LEU A 229 1.39 0.32 -5.45
C LEU A 229 1.16 1.84 -5.47
N SER A 230 -0.09 2.29 -5.24
CA SER A 230 -0.41 3.72 -5.20
C SER A 230 0.32 4.45 -4.06
N GLN A 231 0.38 3.85 -2.87
CA GLN A 231 1.14 4.40 -1.74
C GLN A 231 2.63 4.45 -2.02
N ALA A 232 3.20 3.44 -2.69
CA ALA A 232 4.61 3.46 -3.09
C ALA A 232 4.92 4.66 -4.01
N VAL A 233 4.04 4.93 -4.99
CA VAL A 233 4.17 6.08 -5.90
C VAL A 233 4.00 7.40 -5.16
N GLU A 234 3.05 7.48 -4.23
CA GLU A 234 2.82 8.70 -3.44
C GLU A 234 4.00 9.01 -2.51
N ALA A 235 4.49 7.99 -1.79
CA ALA A 235 5.69 8.08 -0.98
C ALA A 235 6.86 8.60 -1.82
N TYR A 236 7.03 8.09 -3.05
CA TYR A 236 8.03 8.61 -3.97
C TYR A 236 7.84 10.10 -4.33
N ARG A 237 6.62 10.52 -4.69
CA ARG A 237 6.36 11.92 -5.05
C ARG A 237 6.73 12.87 -3.91
N LYS A 238 6.47 12.48 -2.66
CA LYS A 238 6.85 13.25 -1.46
C LYS A 238 8.37 13.28 -1.21
N LEU A 239 9.10 12.31 -1.76
CA LEU A 239 10.55 12.19 -1.63
C LEU A 239 11.32 13.10 -2.59
N ARG A 240 10.71 13.56 -3.70
CA ARG A 240 11.40 14.40 -4.69
C ARG A 240 12.11 15.60 -4.08
N ASN A 241 11.51 16.21 -3.06
CA ASN A 241 12.05 17.39 -2.37
C ASN A 241 12.93 17.06 -1.16
N LYS A 242 13.06 15.78 -0.78
CA LYS A 242 13.84 15.36 0.39
C LYS A 242 15.27 14.97 -0.03
N LYS A 243 16.21 15.18 0.89
CA LYS A 243 17.62 14.76 0.74
C LYS A 243 17.90 13.40 1.37
N ARG A 244 16.95 12.85 2.13
CA ARG A 244 17.11 11.60 2.88
C ARG A 244 15.92 10.68 2.66
N LEU A 245 16.25 9.42 2.42
CA LEU A 245 15.32 8.31 2.30
C LEU A 245 15.68 7.27 3.36
N ARG A 246 14.69 6.80 4.11
CA ARG A 246 14.82 5.77 5.14
C ARG A 246 13.85 4.66 4.81
N VAL A 247 14.36 3.47 4.56
CA VAL A 247 13.52 2.31 4.26
C VAL A 247 13.61 1.36 5.45
N LYS A 248 12.46 1.12 6.10
CA LYS A 248 12.37 0.12 7.15
C LYS A 248 12.18 -1.25 6.51
N ILE A 249 13.09 -2.16 6.80
CA ILE A 249 13.04 -3.53 6.33
C ILE A 249 13.09 -4.51 7.50
N ARG A 250 12.63 -5.73 7.26
CA ARG A 250 12.82 -6.88 8.15
C ARG A 250 13.60 -7.97 7.42
N ARG A 251 14.79 -8.26 7.92
CA ARG A 251 15.72 -9.29 7.41
C ARG A 251 15.94 -10.33 8.49
N ASN A 252 15.76 -11.61 8.16
CA ASN A 252 15.94 -12.71 9.13
C ASN A 252 15.19 -12.48 10.46
N LYS A 253 13.94 -12.01 10.37
CA LYS A 253 13.07 -11.65 11.51
C LYS A 253 13.54 -10.45 12.36
N LYS A 254 14.62 -9.75 11.98
CA LYS A 254 15.09 -8.53 12.65
C LYS A 254 14.72 -7.30 11.82
N GLU A 255 14.16 -6.29 12.47
CA GLU A 255 13.92 -4.99 11.83
C GLU A 255 15.22 -4.18 11.76
N MET A 256 15.40 -3.49 10.65
CA MET A 256 16.52 -2.58 10.43
C MET A 256 16.12 -1.48 9.44
N VAL A 257 16.92 -0.41 9.42
CA VAL A 257 16.68 0.74 8.55
C VAL A 257 17.84 0.89 7.59
N LEU A 258 17.54 0.99 6.30
CA LEU A 258 18.46 1.41 5.26
C LEU A 258 18.32 2.92 5.06
N GLU A 259 19.40 3.67 5.20
CA GLU A 259 19.44 5.12 5.05
C GLU A 259 20.15 5.51 3.76
N TYR A 260 19.51 6.35 2.95
CA TYR A 260 20.06 6.85 1.70
C TYR A 260 20.11 8.37 1.73
N THR A 261 21.27 8.92 1.39
CA THR A 261 21.49 10.35 1.16
C THR A 261 21.42 10.63 -0.34
N LEU A 262 20.42 11.41 -0.75
CA LEU A 262 20.19 11.75 -2.14
C LEU A 262 21.04 12.96 -2.53
N VAL A 263 21.89 12.78 -3.54
CA VAL A 263 22.73 13.81 -4.16
C VAL A 263 22.23 14.12 -5.57
N GLU A 264 22.52 15.30 -6.11
CA GLU A 264 22.20 15.63 -7.52
C GLU A 264 23.12 14.87 -8.49
#